data_AF-A0A8H6KBJ5-F1
#
_entry.id   AF-A0A8H6KBJ5-F1
#
_cell.length_a   1.000
_cell.length_b   1.000
_cell.length_c   1.000
_cell.angle_alpha   90.00
_cell.angle_beta   90.00
_cell.angle_gamma   90.00
#
_symmetry.space_group_name_H-M   'P 1'
#
loop_
_entity.id
_entity.type
_entity.pdbx_description
1 polymer ?
#
loop_
_entity_poly.entity_id
_entity_poly.type
_entity_poly.pdbx_seq_one_letter_code
_entity_poly.pdbx_strand_id
1 'polypeptide(L)'
;MDEIRNNFQFDPFAENADFDFDPGSIDLDGVDWSDPSSFMKAIGGGGPIPETLSPDEILQQTQQRKSSIFKNYDTLHDILDRHELTIRKRWTKKTRQQRLAILLPAWPNMPESHRPDFKAFRVESQTQREAGTRLRSHFVWPHVNQEDLCKPKSLPMLLNARARHPPWAFAAADREAMQFGMVTKALTPVFLNMYTMVLNNPGSRGQYAELLSWDGDFNAMGARPKVVGHFVL
;
A
#
# COMPACT_ATOMS: atom_id res chain seq x y z
N MET A 1 16.27 -47.31 9.60
CA MET A 1 14.98 -46.57 9.71
C MET A 1 15.25 -45.23 9.07
N ASP A 2 14.98 -45.12 7.77
CA ASP A 2 15.14 -43.87 7.03
C ASP A 2 13.78 -43.16 7.00
N GLU A 3 13.74 -41.95 7.54
CA GLU A 3 12.56 -41.08 7.54
C GLU A 3 12.18 -40.71 6.10
N ILE A 4 10.93 -40.97 5.74
CA ILE A 4 10.31 -40.46 4.52
C ILE A 4 10.22 -38.94 4.66
N ARG A 5 11.16 -38.22 4.05
CA ARG A 5 11.07 -36.77 3.91
C ARG A 5 10.03 -36.46 2.84
N ASN A 6 8.93 -35.82 3.25
CA ASN A 6 7.96 -35.28 2.31
C ASN A 6 8.66 -34.31 1.34
N ASN A 7 8.57 -34.60 0.05
CA ASN A 7 9.11 -33.74 -0.99
C ASN A 7 8.13 -32.59 -1.23
N PHE A 8 8.50 -31.38 -0.79
CA PHE A 8 7.70 -30.15 -1.00
C PHE A 8 8.08 -29.40 -2.28
N GLN A 9 8.82 -30.05 -3.18
CA GLN A 9 9.24 -29.44 -4.44
C GLN A 9 8.04 -29.43 -5.40
N PHE A 10 7.65 -28.22 -5.84
CA PHE A 10 6.58 -28.02 -6.80
C PHE A 10 6.94 -28.68 -8.13
N ASP A 11 6.12 -29.64 -8.56
CA ASP A 11 6.24 -30.33 -9.84
C ASP A 11 5.07 -29.93 -10.76
N PRO A 12 5.31 -29.06 -11.76
CA PRO A 12 4.28 -28.58 -12.66
C PRO A 12 3.81 -29.62 -13.69
N PHE A 13 4.42 -30.82 -13.73
CA PHE A 13 4.06 -31.89 -14.67
C PHE A 13 3.51 -33.14 -13.95
N ALA A 14 3.22 -33.04 -12.65
CA ALA A 14 2.58 -34.12 -11.93
C ALA A 14 1.18 -34.40 -12.51
N GLU A 15 0.72 -35.65 -12.42
CA GLU A 15 -0.58 -36.09 -12.96
C GLU A 15 -1.79 -35.36 -12.32
N ASN A 16 -1.55 -34.71 -11.18
CA ASN A 16 -2.47 -33.85 -10.43
C ASN A 16 -2.08 -32.36 -10.45
N ALA A 17 -1.17 -31.95 -11.36
CA ALA A 17 -0.80 -30.55 -11.58
C ALA A 17 -1.89 -29.78 -12.34
N ASP A 18 -2.77 -30.50 -13.05
CA ASP A 18 -3.97 -29.93 -13.63
C ASP A 18 -4.94 -29.58 -12.50
N PHE A 19 -5.05 -28.28 -12.23
CA PHE A 19 -6.13 -27.75 -11.42
C PHE A 19 -7.43 -28.03 -12.19
N ASP A 20 -8.24 -28.98 -11.72
CA ASP A 20 -9.61 -29.21 -12.17
C ASP A 20 -10.48 -27.99 -11.80
N PHE A 21 -10.19 -26.85 -12.39
CA PHE A 21 -11.04 -25.69 -12.36
C PHE A 21 -12.08 -25.89 -13.45
N ASP A 22 -13.28 -26.32 -13.07
CA ASP A 22 -14.44 -26.28 -13.94
C ASP A 22 -15.00 -24.85 -13.94
N PRO A 23 -14.74 -24.03 -14.98
CA PRO A 23 -15.24 -22.66 -15.05
C PRO A 23 -16.78 -22.58 -15.09
N GLY A 24 -17.48 -23.68 -15.38
CA GLY A 24 -18.95 -23.76 -15.39
C GLY A 24 -19.58 -24.06 -14.02
N SER A 25 -18.77 -24.38 -13.01
CA SER A 25 -19.26 -24.75 -11.67
C SER A 25 -19.57 -23.55 -10.76
N ILE A 26 -19.15 -22.33 -11.15
CA ILE A 26 -19.38 -21.11 -10.39
C ILE A 26 -20.40 -20.25 -11.16
N ASP A 27 -21.62 -20.17 -10.64
CA ASP A 27 -22.64 -19.24 -11.15
C ASP A 27 -22.27 -17.80 -10.79
N LEU A 28 -21.58 -17.13 -11.72
CA LEU A 28 -21.11 -15.75 -11.60
C LEU A 28 -22.18 -14.72 -12.04
N ASP A 29 -23.23 -15.17 -12.75
CA ASP A 29 -24.27 -14.31 -13.31
C ASP A 29 -25.28 -13.85 -12.23
N GLY A 30 -25.45 -14.64 -11.17
CA GLY A 30 -26.28 -14.30 -10.01
C GLY A 30 -25.60 -13.45 -8.94
N VAL A 31 -24.33 -13.09 -9.10
CA VAL A 31 -23.55 -12.34 -8.09
C VAL A 31 -23.80 -10.83 -8.26
N ASP A 32 -24.22 -10.16 -7.19
CA ASP A 32 -24.18 -8.70 -7.13
C ASP A 32 -22.73 -8.24 -6.95
N TRP A 33 -22.07 -7.92 -8.05
CA TRP A 33 -20.69 -7.42 -8.07
C TRP A 33 -20.53 -6.01 -7.48
N SER A 34 -21.64 -5.30 -7.19
CA SER A 34 -21.64 -3.99 -6.56
C SER A 34 -21.85 -4.05 -5.03
N ASP A 35 -22.36 -5.17 -4.51
CA ASP A 35 -22.37 -5.43 -3.07
C ASP A 35 -21.02 -6.01 -2.62
N PRO A 36 -20.27 -5.34 -1.74
CA PRO A 36 -18.95 -5.81 -1.33
C PRO A 36 -18.96 -7.17 -0.63
N SER A 37 -20.05 -7.50 0.06
CA SER A 37 -20.17 -8.79 0.75
C SER A 37 -20.32 -9.93 -0.27
N SER A 38 -21.19 -9.75 -1.26
CA SER A 38 -21.42 -10.68 -2.36
C SER A 38 -20.18 -10.81 -3.24
N PHE A 39 -19.54 -9.70 -3.60
CA PHE A 39 -18.26 -9.66 -4.30
C PHE A 39 -17.19 -10.48 -3.59
N MET A 40 -16.94 -10.19 -2.31
CA MET A 40 -15.90 -10.87 -1.53
C MET A 40 -16.17 -12.36 -1.39
N LYS A 41 -17.44 -12.75 -1.20
CA LYS A 41 -17.85 -14.16 -1.15
C LYS A 41 -17.60 -14.88 -2.49
N ALA A 42 -17.90 -14.22 -3.62
CA ALA A 42 -17.75 -14.79 -4.95
C ALA A 42 -16.28 -15.02 -5.33
N ILE A 43 -15.36 -14.13 -4.94
CA ILE A 43 -13.93 -14.28 -5.23
C ILE A 43 -13.17 -15.17 -4.23
N GLY A 44 -13.89 -15.98 -3.43
CA GLY A 44 -13.31 -16.89 -2.43
C GLY A 44 -12.77 -16.19 -1.16
N GLY A 45 -13.15 -14.94 -0.93
CA GLY A 45 -12.67 -14.09 0.15
C GLY A 45 -13.47 -14.21 1.44
N GLY A 46 -13.03 -15.05 2.38
CA GLY A 46 -13.46 -15.02 3.79
C GLY A 46 -12.73 -13.95 4.60
N GLY A 47 -12.88 -12.67 4.27
CA GLY A 47 -12.16 -11.54 4.89
C GLY A 47 -13.08 -10.41 5.34
N PRO A 48 -12.53 -9.31 5.89
CA PRO A 48 -13.32 -8.17 6.31
C PRO A 48 -14.06 -7.55 5.12
N ILE A 49 -15.32 -7.19 5.34
CA ILE A 49 -16.12 -6.45 4.36
C ILE A 49 -15.49 -5.05 4.24
N PRO A 50 -15.05 -4.63 3.04
CA PRO A 50 -14.47 -3.32 2.83
C PRO A 50 -15.53 -2.22 3.02
N GLU A 51 -15.08 -1.05 3.46
CA GLU A 51 -15.90 0.16 3.47
C GLU A 51 -16.28 0.53 2.03
N THR A 52 -17.52 0.96 1.84
CA THR A 52 -18.03 1.50 0.57
C THR A 52 -18.16 3.01 0.67
N LEU A 53 -17.67 3.71 -0.34
CA LEU A 53 -17.89 5.14 -0.51
C LEU A 53 -18.51 5.40 -1.87
N SER A 54 -19.30 6.47 -1.97
CA SER A 54 -19.80 6.95 -3.26
C SER A 54 -18.65 7.55 -4.10
N PRO A 55 -18.80 7.59 -5.44
CA PRO A 55 -17.84 8.26 -6.30
C PRO A 55 -17.57 9.72 -5.89
N ASP A 56 -18.62 10.46 -5.48
CA ASP A 56 -18.50 11.86 -5.08
C ASP A 56 -17.70 12.04 -3.79
N GLU A 57 -17.90 11.17 -2.80
CA GLU A 57 -17.11 11.17 -1.56
C GLU A 57 -15.63 10.86 -1.86
N ILE A 58 -15.36 9.87 -2.72
CA ILE A 58 -14.00 9.54 -3.13
C ILE A 58 -13.35 10.70 -3.87
N LEU A 59 -14.06 11.36 -4.78
CA LEU A 59 -13.56 12.54 -5.47
C LEU A 59 -13.24 13.67 -4.49
N GLN A 60 -14.12 13.94 -3.53
CA GLN A 60 -13.89 14.96 -2.51
C GLN A 60 -12.65 14.65 -1.66
N GLN A 61 -12.54 13.43 -1.12
CA GLN A 61 -11.36 13.01 -0.36
C GLN A 61 -10.09 13.08 -1.20
N THR A 62 -10.18 12.68 -2.47
CA THR A 62 -9.06 12.69 -3.40
C THR A 62 -8.54 14.11 -3.61
N GLN A 63 -9.41 15.08 -3.88
CA GLN A 63 -8.98 16.47 -4.07
C GLN A 63 -8.31 17.05 -2.82
N GLN A 64 -8.86 16.77 -1.63
CA GLN A 64 -8.28 17.22 -0.37
C GLN A 64 -6.89 16.60 -0.13
N ARG A 65 -6.77 15.28 -0.28
CA ARG A 65 -5.50 14.55 -0.09
C ARG A 65 -4.46 14.98 -1.11
N LYS A 66 -4.85 15.09 -2.38
CA LYS A 66 -4.00 15.59 -3.47
C LYS A 66 -3.43 16.97 -3.17
N SER A 67 -4.28 17.91 -2.76
CA SER A 67 -3.86 19.26 -2.37
C SER A 67 -2.84 19.21 -1.22
N SER A 68 -3.12 18.43 -0.19
CA SER A 68 -2.21 18.24 0.96
C SER A 68 -0.86 17.61 0.55
N ILE A 69 -0.88 16.56 -0.29
CA ILE A 69 0.33 15.90 -0.79
C ILE A 69 1.22 16.88 -1.53
N PHE A 70 0.67 17.65 -2.48
CA PHE A 70 1.47 18.59 -3.25
C PHE A 70 1.96 19.77 -2.42
N LYS A 71 1.15 20.26 -1.47
CA LYS A 71 1.60 21.28 -0.51
C LYS A 71 2.78 20.79 0.34
N ASN A 72 2.71 19.55 0.83
CA ASN A 72 3.79 18.95 1.63
C ASN A 72 5.02 18.67 0.78
N TYR A 73 4.84 18.22 -0.46
CA TYR A 73 5.92 18.06 -1.44
C TYR A 73 6.65 19.38 -1.68
N ASP A 74 5.93 20.47 -1.96
CA ASP A 74 6.52 21.80 -2.18
C ASP A 74 7.28 22.29 -0.95
N THR A 75 6.67 22.12 0.22
CA THR A 75 7.30 22.49 1.50
C THR A 75 8.62 21.73 1.71
N LEU A 76 8.62 20.41 1.49
CA LEU A 76 9.81 19.58 1.63
C LEU A 76 10.86 19.93 0.57
N HIS A 77 10.44 20.17 -0.67
CA HIS A 77 11.29 20.60 -1.77
C HIS A 77 12.03 21.88 -1.41
N ASP A 78 11.30 22.91 -0.99
CA ASP A 78 11.88 24.22 -0.63
C ASP A 78 12.81 24.13 0.58
N ILE A 79 12.51 23.27 1.55
CA ILE A 79 13.38 23.04 2.72
C ILE A 79 14.71 22.43 2.27
N LEU A 80 14.67 21.40 1.42
CA LEU A 80 15.91 20.73 1.00
C LEU A 80 16.70 21.58 0.01
N ASP A 81 16.06 22.32 -0.88
CA ASP A 81 16.77 23.24 -1.78
C ASP A 81 17.66 24.23 -1.00
N ARG A 82 17.14 24.77 0.10
CA ARG A 82 17.88 25.70 0.97
C ARG A 82 18.82 25.04 1.97
N HIS A 83 18.50 23.84 2.46
CA HIS A 83 19.14 23.30 3.67
C HIS A 83 19.67 21.86 3.55
N GLU A 84 19.63 21.22 2.39
CA GLU A 84 20.04 19.82 2.21
C GLU A 84 21.44 19.53 2.74
N LEU A 85 22.45 20.32 2.35
CA LEU A 85 23.84 20.12 2.79
C LEU A 85 23.97 20.24 4.32
N THR A 86 23.25 21.19 4.92
CA THR A 86 23.24 21.42 6.37
C THR A 86 22.56 20.26 7.10
N ILE A 87 21.40 19.82 6.61
CA ILE A 87 20.65 18.67 7.16
C ILE A 87 21.52 17.42 7.11
N ARG A 88 22.10 17.09 5.95
CA ARG A 88 22.97 15.92 5.76
C ARG A 88 24.18 15.95 6.70
N LYS A 89 24.89 17.09 6.76
CA LYS A 89 26.09 17.26 7.61
C LYS A 89 25.74 17.13 9.09
N ARG A 90 24.65 17.75 9.55
CA ARG A 90 24.22 17.69 10.95
C ARG A 90 23.67 16.32 11.32
N TRP A 91 22.88 15.69 10.47
CA TRP A 91 22.28 14.38 10.72
C TRP A 91 23.34 13.26 10.84
N THR A 92 24.33 13.28 9.96
CA THR A 92 25.42 12.28 9.96
C THR A 92 26.22 12.30 11.26
N LYS A 93 26.38 13.48 11.87
CA LYS A 93 27.09 13.66 13.14
C LYS A 93 26.29 13.29 14.39
N LYS A 94 24.96 13.13 14.29
CA LYS A 94 24.12 12.81 15.45
C LYS A 94 24.29 11.35 15.87
N THR A 95 24.26 11.11 17.18
CA THR A 95 24.15 9.74 17.72
C THR A 95 22.74 9.19 17.50
N ARG A 96 22.56 7.87 17.67
CA ARG A 96 21.23 7.24 17.59
C ARG A 96 20.23 7.90 18.54
N GLN A 97 20.60 8.13 19.79
CA GLN A 97 19.73 8.78 20.79
C GLN A 97 19.32 10.20 20.37
N GLN A 98 20.25 10.98 19.81
CA GLN A 98 19.94 12.33 19.31
C GLN A 98 19.03 12.32 18.06
N ARG A 99 19.13 11.29 17.22
CA ARG A 99 18.22 11.10 16.08
C ARG A 99 16.81 10.75 16.56
N LEU A 100 16.69 9.85 17.54
CA LEU A 100 15.40 9.50 18.16
C LEU A 100 14.74 10.71 18.83
N ALA A 101 15.52 11.54 19.54
CA ALA A 101 15.03 12.76 20.15
C ALA A 101 14.45 13.78 19.14
N ILE A 102 14.76 13.63 17.84
CA ILE A 102 14.18 14.43 16.75
C ILE A 102 12.99 13.70 16.11
N LEU A 103 13.11 12.39 15.89
CA LEU A 103 12.10 11.60 15.18
C LEU A 103 10.83 11.39 16.00
N LEU A 104 10.94 11.06 17.29
CA LEU A 104 9.78 10.70 18.12
C LEU A 104 8.82 11.86 18.39
N PRO A 105 9.28 13.13 18.54
CA PRO A 105 8.36 14.27 18.57
C PRO A 105 7.60 14.48 17.26
N ALA A 106 8.21 14.19 16.11
CA ALA A 106 7.59 14.36 14.80
C ALA A 106 6.69 13.18 14.41
N TRP A 107 7.00 11.98 14.90
CA TRP A 107 6.22 10.76 14.68
C TRP A 107 6.11 9.98 16.00
N PRO A 108 5.13 10.31 16.84
CA PRO A 108 4.86 9.57 18.05
C PRO A 108 4.60 8.09 17.75
N ASN A 109 5.08 7.20 18.61
CA ASN A 109 4.92 5.74 18.45
C ASN A 109 5.54 5.16 17.17
N MET A 110 6.63 5.78 16.65
CA MET A 110 7.40 5.19 15.55
C MET A 110 7.88 3.78 15.92
N PRO A 111 7.64 2.75 15.08
CA PRO A 111 8.03 1.38 15.38
C PRO A 111 9.54 1.25 15.63
N GLU A 112 9.92 0.46 16.62
CA GLU A 112 11.32 0.35 17.03
C GLU A 112 12.19 -0.43 16.03
N SER A 113 11.64 -1.49 15.45
CA SER A 113 12.38 -2.47 14.66
C SER A 113 12.14 -2.34 13.16
N HIS A 114 13.10 -2.81 12.37
CA HIS A 114 12.91 -3.09 10.95
C HIS A 114 11.72 -4.05 10.72
N ARG A 115 11.04 -3.91 9.57
CA ARG A 115 9.83 -4.69 9.20
C ARG A 115 8.80 -4.75 10.33
N PRO A 116 8.26 -3.60 10.76
CA PRO A 116 7.28 -3.54 11.83
C PRO A 116 5.97 -4.25 11.46
N ASP A 117 5.67 -4.37 10.16
CA ASP A 117 4.58 -5.16 9.58
C ASP A 117 4.69 -6.65 9.94
N PHE A 118 5.90 -7.23 9.89
CA PHE A 118 6.13 -8.63 10.28
C PHE A 118 6.00 -8.83 11.78
N LYS A 119 6.48 -7.87 12.57
CA LYS A 119 6.31 -7.88 14.02
C LYS A 119 4.82 -7.79 14.38
N ALA A 120 4.08 -6.90 13.74
CA ALA A 120 2.63 -6.75 13.95
C ALA A 120 1.88 -8.04 13.59
N PHE A 121 2.21 -8.65 12.45
CA PHE A 121 1.61 -9.92 12.02
C PHE A 121 1.83 -11.07 13.01
N ARG A 122 2.99 -11.14 13.67
CA ARG A 122 3.27 -12.17 14.70
C ARG A 122 2.52 -11.94 16.00
N VAL A 123 2.18 -10.68 16.31
CA VAL A 123 1.53 -10.30 17.56
C VAL A 123 0.01 -10.35 17.46
N GLU A 124 -0.55 -9.97 16.31
CA GLU A 124 -1.99 -9.98 16.09
C GLU A 124 -2.44 -11.30 15.45
N SER A 125 -3.49 -11.92 15.99
CA SER A 125 -4.16 -13.05 15.34
C SER A 125 -4.83 -12.61 14.04
N GLN A 126 -5.17 -13.57 13.18
CA GLN A 126 -5.91 -13.27 11.95
C GLN A 126 -7.22 -12.53 12.24
N THR A 127 -8.03 -13.00 13.20
CA THR A 127 -9.28 -12.36 13.60
C THR A 127 -9.08 -10.92 14.07
N GLN A 128 -7.99 -10.63 14.81
CA GLN A 128 -7.67 -9.27 15.26
C GLN A 128 -7.31 -8.35 14.10
N ARG A 129 -6.58 -8.86 13.09
CA ARG A 129 -6.23 -8.08 11.90
C ARG A 129 -7.47 -7.76 11.06
N GLU A 130 -8.30 -8.78 10.82
CA GLU A 130 -9.52 -8.66 10.03
C GLU A 130 -10.55 -7.74 10.71
N ALA A 131 -10.63 -7.72 12.04
CA ALA A 131 -11.49 -6.79 12.77
C ALA A 131 -11.02 -5.32 12.75
N GLY A 132 -9.86 -5.04 12.14
CA GLY A 132 -9.23 -3.72 12.16
C GLY A 132 -7.99 -3.72 13.06
N THR A 133 -6.82 -3.94 12.46
CA THR A 133 -5.53 -3.91 13.16
C THR A 133 -5.33 -2.61 13.95
N ARG A 134 -4.86 -2.73 15.19
CA ARG A 134 -4.41 -1.58 16.00
C ARG A 134 -3.04 -1.09 15.58
N LEU A 135 -2.34 -1.84 14.73
CA LEU A 135 -0.99 -1.55 14.24
C LEU A 135 -1.00 -1.12 12.77
N ARG A 136 -2.09 -0.49 12.30
CA ARG A 136 -2.26 -0.07 10.89
C ARG A 136 -1.04 0.64 10.32
N SER A 137 -0.44 1.58 11.07
CA SER A 137 0.73 2.34 10.63
C SER A 137 1.95 1.46 10.29
N HIS A 138 2.08 0.30 10.94
CA HIS A 138 3.19 -0.64 10.70
C HIS A 138 3.07 -1.30 9.33
N PHE A 139 1.84 -1.56 8.90
CA PHE A 139 1.54 -2.13 7.58
C PHE A 139 1.50 -1.07 6.47
N VAL A 140 1.07 0.15 6.77
CA VAL A 140 1.03 1.25 5.78
C VAL A 140 2.43 1.79 5.49
N TRP A 141 3.28 1.95 6.52
CA TRP A 141 4.59 2.58 6.41
C TRP A 141 5.71 1.70 7.00
N PRO A 142 5.93 0.47 6.49
CA PRO A 142 6.89 -0.45 7.10
C PRO A 142 8.34 0.07 7.09
N HIS A 143 8.66 0.98 6.16
CA HIS A 143 9.97 1.62 6.06
C HIS A 143 10.16 2.82 7.02
N VAL A 144 9.10 3.27 7.70
CA VAL A 144 9.17 4.32 8.73
C VAL A 144 9.34 3.67 10.10
N ASN A 145 10.58 3.39 10.48
CA ASN A 145 10.92 2.78 11.76
C ASN A 145 12.23 3.34 12.33
N GLN A 146 12.42 3.19 13.63
CA GLN A 146 13.56 3.74 14.36
C GLN A 146 14.88 3.11 13.92
N GLU A 147 14.93 1.79 13.76
CA GLU A 147 16.13 1.05 13.38
C GLU A 147 16.73 1.56 12.06
N ASP A 148 15.87 1.78 11.06
CA ASP A 148 16.30 2.26 9.75
C ASP A 148 16.52 3.76 9.71
N LEU A 149 15.57 4.56 10.20
CA LEU A 149 15.66 6.02 10.09
C LEU A 149 16.78 6.59 10.97
N CYS A 150 17.18 5.91 12.03
CA CYS A 150 18.34 6.31 12.83
C CYS A 150 19.69 5.95 12.20
N LYS A 151 19.73 5.25 11.05
CA LYS A 151 20.99 5.07 10.31
C LYS A 151 21.45 6.42 9.73
N PRO A 152 22.77 6.67 9.61
CA PRO A 152 23.28 7.98 9.19
C PRO A 152 22.81 8.44 7.81
N LYS A 153 22.49 7.51 6.90
CA LYS A 153 22.14 7.81 5.51
C LYS A 153 20.64 7.70 5.20
N SER A 154 19.88 6.88 5.92
CA SER A 154 18.52 6.51 5.54
C SER A 154 17.55 7.70 5.54
N LEU A 155 17.47 8.46 6.63
CA LEU A 155 16.58 9.62 6.67
C LEU A 155 16.96 10.69 5.61
N PRO A 156 18.23 11.14 5.49
CA PRO A 156 18.60 12.07 4.43
C PRO A 156 18.28 11.57 3.02
N MET A 157 18.46 10.27 2.76
CA MET A 157 18.14 9.66 1.48
C MET A 157 16.63 9.64 1.21
N LEU A 158 15.82 9.28 2.21
CA LEU A 158 14.36 9.34 2.12
C LEU A 158 13.88 10.77 1.82
N LEU A 159 14.39 11.76 2.56
CA LEU A 159 14.04 13.16 2.35
C LEU A 159 14.43 13.62 0.95
N ASN A 160 15.68 13.36 0.52
CA ASN A 160 16.16 13.74 -0.80
C ASN A 160 15.29 13.12 -1.91
N ALA A 161 15.04 11.81 -1.85
CA ALA A 161 14.21 11.13 -2.84
C ALA A 161 12.80 11.75 -2.93
N ARG A 162 12.15 11.98 -1.78
CA ARG A 162 10.77 12.52 -1.72
C ARG A 162 10.68 14.00 -2.10
N ALA A 163 11.78 14.75 -2.01
CA ALA A 163 11.82 16.17 -2.39
C ALA A 163 12.17 16.40 -3.87
N ARG A 164 12.95 15.49 -4.47
CA ARG A 164 13.49 15.65 -5.84
C ARG A 164 12.65 14.96 -6.90
N HIS A 165 11.78 14.04 -6.50
CA HIS A 165 10.92 13.30 -7.41
C HIS A 165 9.44 13.56 -7.08
N PRO A 166 8.59 13.70 -8.11
CA PRO A 166 7.19 14.00 -7.92
C PRO A 166 6.44 12.83 -7.26
N PRO A 167 5.30 13.08 -6.57
CA PRO A 167 4.55 12.03 -5.86
C PRO A 167 4.20 10.79 -6.70
N TRP A 168 3.85 10.96 -7.99
CA TRP A 168 3.50 9.83 -8.87
C TRP A 168 4.67 8.86 -9.10
N ALA A 169 5.92 9.29 -8.94
CA ALA A 169 7.08 8.43 -9.07
C ALA A 169 7.16 7.36 -7.97
N PHE A 170 6.47 7.57 -6.84
CA PHE A 170 6.47 6.66 -5.71
C PHE A 170 5.16 5.89 -5.54
N ALA A 171 4.09 6.26 -6.22
CA ALA A 171 2.76 5.67 -6.00
C ALA A 171 2.76 4.13 -6.07
N ALA A 172 3.46 3.56 -7.05
CA ALA A 172 3.58 2.11 -7.19
C ALA A 172 4.39 1.48 -6.04
N ALA A 173 5.56 2.05 -5.71
CA ALA A 173 6.42 1.57 -4.64
C ALA A 173 5.76 1.69 -3.25
N ASP A 174 4.99 2.76 -3.03
CA ASP A 174 4.23 2.97 -1.80
C ASP A 174 3.12 1.92 -1.66
N ARG A 175 2.39 1.61 -2.75
CA ARG A 175 1.42 0.51 -2.75
C ARG A 175 2.07 -0.85 -2.50
N GLU A 176 3.21 -1.10 -3.14
CA GLU A 176 3.95 -2.35 -2.96
C GLU A 176 4.43 -2.52 -1.52
N ALA A 177 4.90 -1.46 -0.87
CA ALA A 177 5.28 -1.49 0.53
C ALA A 177 4.13 -1.93 1.46
N MET A 178 2.88 -1.61 1.08
CA MET A 178 1.67 -1.99 1.83
C MET A 178 1.16 -3.40 1.52
N GLN A 179 1.70 -4.07 0.49
CA GLN A 179 1.16 -5.32 -0.05
C GLN A 179 1.03 -6.42 1.02
N PHE A 180 1.98 -6.51 1.94
CA PHE A 180 1.91 -7.49 3.01
C PHE A 180 0.71 -7.27 3.95
N GLY A 181 0.38 -6.01 4.26
CA GLY A 181 -0.82 -5.68 5.03
C GLY A 181 -2.11 -6.03 4.29
N MET A 182 -2.14 -5.86 2.97
CA MET A 182 -3.29 -6.20 2.12
C MET A 182 -3.51 -7.71 2.09
N VAL A 183 -2.47 -8.51 1.80
CA VAL A 183 -2.55 -9.98 1.72
C VAL A 183 -2.91 -10.61 3.07
N THR A 184 -2.43 -10.02 4.17
CA THR A 184 -2.73 -10.51 5.53
C THR A 184 -4.03 -9.95 6.11
N LYS A 185 -4.80 -9.20 5.31
CA LYS A 185 -6.07 -8.55 5.65
C LYS A 185 -5.98 -7.59 6.85
N ALA A 186 -4.79 -7.08 7.12
CA ALA A 186 -4.57 -6.00 8.09
C ALA A 186 -4.93 -4.64 7.49
N LEU A 187 -4.84 -4.52 6.16
CA LEU A 187 -5.26 -3.36 5.41
C LEU A 187 -6.40 -3.78 4.49
N THR A 188 -7.58 -3.22 4.74
CA THR A 188 -8.73 -3.35 3.85
C THR A 188 -8.90 -2.04 3.10
N PRO A 189 -8.76 -2.05 1.77
CA PRO A 189 -8.93 -0.85 0.97
C PRO A 189 -10.42 -0.58 0.71
N VAL A 190 -10.77 0.65 0.33
CA VAL A 190 -12.16 1.04 0.04
C VAL A 190 -12.64 0.34 -1.22
N PHE A 191 -13.85 -0.20 -1.15
CA PHE A 191 -14.53 -0.81 -2.28
C PHE A 191 -15.32 0.25 -3.06
N LEU A 192 -15.00 0.37 -4.35
CA LEU A 192 -15.76 1.15 -5.31
C LEU A 192 -15.79 0.37 -6.61
N ASN A 193 -16.91 -0.32 -6.86
CA ASN A 193 -17.07 -1.10 -8.08
C ASN A 193 -17.09 -0.20 -9.32
N MET A 194 -16.48 -0.69 -10.40
CA MET A 194 -16.41 -0.06 -11.70
C MET A 194 -15.53 1.20 -11.86
N TYR A 195 -14.65 1.47 -10.90
CA TYR A 195 -13.71 2.58 -10.98
C TYR A 195 -12.26 2.15 -10.78
N THR A 196 -11.34 2.94 -11.32
CA THR A 196 -9.92 2.87 -11.00
C THR A 196 -9.34 4.23 -10.75
N MET A 197 -8.59 4.34 -9.66
CA MET A 197 -7.80 5.52 -9.37
C MET A 197 -6.40 5.40 -9.97
N VAL A 198 -5.99 6.40 -10.74
CA VAL A 198 -4.68 6.47 -11.37
C VAL A 198 -3.76 7.40 -10.57
N LEU A 199 -2.71 6.83 -9.98
CA LEU A 199 -1.75 7.55 -9.14
C LEU A 199 -0.35 7.66 -9.76
N ASN A 200 -0.04 6.85 -10.76
CA ASN A 200 1.30 6.71 -11.35
C ASN A 200 1.39 7.28 -12.78
N ASN A 201 0.46 8.15 -13.19
CA ASN A 201 0.49 8.76 -14.52
C ASN A 201 1.58 9.86 -14.59
N PRO A 202 2.64 9.69 -15.41
CA PRO A 202 3.62 10.75 -15.61
C PRO A 202 2.97 11.91 -16.36
N GLY A 203 2.80 13.04 -15.70
CA GLY A 203 2.11 14.18 -16.28
C GLY A 203 2.04 15.37 -15.33
N SER A 204 0.90 16.06 -15.34
CA SER A 204 0.69 17.23 -14.47
C SER A 204 0.19 16.82 -13.09
N ARG A 205 0.34 17.73 -12.10
CA ARG A 205 -0.31 17.58 -10.79
C ARG A 205 -1.82 17.33 -10.93
N GLY A 206 -2.45 17.89 -11.97
CA GLY A 206 -3.87 17.71 -12.27
C GLY A 206 -4.28 16.25 -12.55
N GLN A 207 -3.37 15.43 -13.07
CA GLN A 207 -3.64 14.03 -13.43
C GLN A 207 -3.32 13.04 -12.30
N TYR A 208 -2.71 13.51 -11.21
CA TYR A 208 -2.49 12.67 -10.02
C TYR A 208 -3.82 12.41 -9.31
N ALA A 209 -4.06 11.14 -8.99
CA ALA A 209 -5.28 10.64 -8.35
C ALA A 209 -6.54 10.91 -9.19
N GLU A 210 -6.47 10.61 -10.48
CA GLU A 210 -7.63 10.67 -11.37
C GLU A 210 -8.49 9.42 -11.17
N LEU A 211 -9.79 9.60 -10.91
CA LEU A 211 -10.75 8.51 -10.80
C LEU A 211 -11.41 8.29 -12.15
N LEU A 212 -11.25 7.08 -12.71
CA LEU A 212 -11.79 6.71 -14.02
C LEU A 212 -12.89 5.67 -13.83
N SER A 213 -14.08 5.95 -14.36
CA SER A 213 -15.12 4.94 -14.54
C SER A 213 -14.82 4.10 -15.78
N TRP A 214 -15.13 2.81 -15.73
CA TRP A 214 -15.22 1.96 -16.92
C TRP A 214 -16.63 1.44 -17.17
N ASP A 215 -17.63 2.06 -16.55
CA ASP A 215 -19.03 1.84 -16.88
C ASP A 215 -19.28 2.25 -18.34
N GLY A 216 -19.57 1.27 -19.19
CA GLY A 216 -19.82 1.45 -20.63
C GLY A 216 -18.63 1.26 -21.59
N ASP A 217 -17.40 1.07 -21.13
CA ASP A 217 -16.21 0.92 -22.00
C ASP A 217 -15.17 -0.10 -21.47
N PHE A 218 -15.43 -1.38 -21.68
CA PHE A 218 -14.50 -2.48 -21.30
C PHE A 218 -13.12 -2.36 -21.96
N ASN A 219 -13.01 -1.68 -23.11
CA ASN A 219 -11.75 -1.43 -23.82
C ASN A 219 -10.83 -0.41 -23.11
N ALA A 220 -11.35 0.38 -22.15
CA ALA A 220 -10.55 1.34 -21.39
C ALA A 220 -9.48 0.68 -20.49
N MET A 221 -9.63 -0.62 -20.17
CA MET A 221 -8.67 -1.40 -19.39
C MET A 221 -7.40 -1.77 -20.19
N GLY A 222 -7.49 -1.98 -21.51
CA GLY A 222 -6.40 -2.59 -22.30
C GLY A 222 -5.29 -1.63 -22.76
N ALA A 223 -5.52 -0.31 -22.73
CA ALA A 223 -4.68 0.64 -23.46
C ALA A 223 -3.65 1.42 -22.60
N ARG A 224 -3.56 1.21 -21.29
CA ARG A 224 -2.64 1.97 -20.42
C ARG A 224 -1.89 1.06 -19.43
N PRO A 225 -0.57 1.20 -19.27
CA PRO A 225 0.16 0.49 -18.22
C PRO A 225 -0.29 1.03 -16.87
N LYS A 226 -1.16 0.29 -16.18
CA LYS A 226 -1.72 0.68 -14.88
C LYS A 226 -1.50 -0.44 -13.88
N VAL A 227 -1.09 -0.06 -12.68
CA VAL A 227 -1.31 -0.91 -11.50
C VAL A 227 -2.82 -0.91 -11.27
N VAL A 228 -3.46 -2.03 -11.52
CA VAL A 228 -4.90 -2.23 -11.29
C VAL A 228 -5.14 -2.23 -9.78
N GLY A 229 -5.63 -1.12 -9.26
CA GLY A 229 -6.22 -1.08 -7.93
C GLY A 229 -7.72 -1.28 -8.08
N HIS A 230 -8.21 -2.50 -7.86
CA HIS A 230 -9.65 -2.77 -7.62
C HIS A 230 -10.18 -2.11 -6.34
N PHE A 231 -9.36 -1.26 -5.71
CA PHE A 231 -9.64 -0.68 -4.43
C PHE A 231 -8.94 0.67 -4.30
N VAL A 232 -9.67 1.65 -3.80
CA VAL A 232 -9.20 3.01 -3.55
C VAL A 232 -8.61 3.08 -2.14
N LEU A 233 -7.47 3.76 -1.98
CA LEU A 233 -6.77 3.94 -0.69
C LEU A 233 -7.18 5.23 0.01
#